data_AF-A0A919DUB1-F1
#
_entry.id   AF-A0A919DUB1-F1
#
_cell.length_a   1.000
_cell.length_b   1.000
_cell.length_c   1.000
_cell.angle_alpha   90.00
_cell.angle_beta   90.00
_cell.angle_gamma   90.00
#
_symmetry.space_group_name_H-M   'P 1'
#
loop_
_entity.id
_entity.type
_entity.pdbx_description
1 polymer ?
#
loop_
_entity_poly.entity_id
_entity_poly.type
_entity_poly.pdbx_seq_one_letter_code
_entity_poly.pdbx_strand_id
1 'polypeptide(L)'
;MNRHTYPEAAERLRVSERWLRRNISRLPHSKKGRAVTFSDADLDAIDAMHRVEPSSTSPAVPATADFAALRPLPLRSSPRRSA
;
A
#
# COMPACT_ATOMS: atom_id res chain seq x y z
N MET A 1 -2.73 18.42 -23.30
CA MET A 1 -2.05 18.32 -21.99
C MET A 1 -3.08 18.72 -20.95
N ASN A 2 -3.76 17.75 -20.34
CA ASN A 2 -4.85 18.06 -19.41
C ASN A 2 -4.25 18.41 -18.05
N ARG A 3 -4.94 19.31 -17.32
CA ARG A 3 -4.55 19.71 -15.97
C ARG A 3 -5.67 19.33 -15.02
N HIS A 4 -5.32 18.53 -14.04
CA HIS A 4 -6.22 18.01 -13.03
C HIS A 4 -6.07 18.83 -11.76
N THR A 5 -7.20 19.19 -11.17
CA THR A 5 -7.26 19.77 -9.82
C THR A 5 -7.09 18.68 -8.75
N TYR A 6 -7.01 19.06 -7.48
CA TYR A 6 -6.93 18.11 -6.37
C TYR A 6 -8.00 16.99 -6.39
N PRO A 7 -9.31 17.27 -6.54
CA PRO A 7 -10.32 16.22 -6.57
C PRO A 7 -10.15 15.30 -7.79
N GLU A 8 -9.90 15.85 -8.98
CA GLU A 8 -9.71 15.05 -10.20
C GLU A 8 -8.47 14.15 -10.12
N ALA A 9 -7.36 14.68 -9.61
CA ALA A 9 -6.14 13.91 -9.39
C ALA A 9 -6.35 12.80 -8.35
N ALA A 10 -7.11 13.07 -7.29
CA ALA A 10 -7.44 12.11 -6.25
C ALA A 10 -8.26 10.92 -6.83
N GLU A 11 -9.24 11.21 -7.68
CA GLU A 11 -10.03 10.18 -8.37
C GLU A 11 -9.17 9.34 -9.32
N ARG A 12 -8.31 9.99 -10.11
CA ARG A 12 -7.42 9.32 -11.07
C ARG A 12 -6.45 8.36 -10.39
N LEU A 13 -5.83 8.79 -9.30
CA LEU A 13 -4.88 7.99 -8.51
C LEU A 13 -5.57 7.07 -7.50
N ARG A 14 -6.90 7.14 -7.35
CA ARG A 14 -7.69 6.44 -6.34
C ARG A 14 -7.17 6.65 -4.91
N VAL A 15 -6.74 7.87 -4.60
CA VAL A 15 -6.27 8.27 -3.26
C VAL A 15 -7.18 9.34 -2.66
N SER A 16 -7.03 9.61 -1.37
CA SER A 16 -7.76 10.72 -0.74
C SER A 16 -7.16 12.08 -1.10
N GLU A 17 -8.01 13.09 -1.33
CA GLU A 17 -7.57 14.46 -1.57
C GLU A 17 -6.69 15.00 -0.41
N ARG A 18 -7.05 14.63 0.82
CA ARG A 18 -6.32 15.02 2.03
C ARG A 18 -4.89 14.44 2.05
N TRP A 19 -4.66 13.29 1.43
CA TRP A 19 -3.32 12.72 1.28
C TRP A 19 -2.50 13.52 0.26
N LEU A 20 -3.08 13.85 -0.90
CA LEU A 20 -2.44 14.69 -1.92
C LEU A 20 -2.01 16.05 -1.36
N ARG A 21 -2.93 16.74 -0.66
CA ARG A 21 -2.63 18.05 -0.03
C ARG A 21 -1.52 17.97 1.01
N ARG A 22 -1.48 16.89 1.80
CA ARG A 22 -0.44 16.69 2.84
C ARG A 22 0.92 16.34 2.25
N ASN A 23 0.95 15.64 1.11
CA ASN A 23 2.19 15.19 0.48
C ASN A 23 2.65 16.08 -0.67
N ILE A 24 1.98 17.21 -0.93
CA ILE A 24 2.24 18.05 -2.11
C ILE A 24 3.69 18.53 -2.22
N SER A 25 4.38 18.73 -1.09
CA SER A 25 5.79 19.13 -1.08
C SER A 25 6.75 18.07 -1.61
N ARG A 26 6.31 16.81 -1.73
CA ARG A 26 7.12 15.66 -2.13
C ARG A 26 6.69 15.06 -3.47
N LEU A 27 5.56 15.51 -4.03
CA LEU A 27 4.98 14.97 -5.25
C LEU A 27 5.22 15.94 -6.43
N PRO A 28 5.39 15.43 -7.66
CA PRO A 28 5.43 16.26 -8.85
C PRO A 28 4.09 16.99 -9.02
N HIS A 29 4.16 18.31 -9.20
CA HIS A 29 3.00 19.16 -9.39
C HIS A 29 3.39 20.48 -10.05
N SER A 30 2.41 21.11 -10.71
CA SER A 30 2.53 22.47 -11.20
C SER A 30 1.82 23.45 -10.25
N LYS A 31 2.58 24.37 -9.65
CA LYS A 31 2.03 25.47 -8.84
C LYS A 31 2.01 26.78 -9.62
N LYS A 32 0.84 27.40 -9.73
CA LYS A 32 0.63 28.73 -10.34
C LYS A 32 -0.04 29.64 -9.31
N GLY A 33 0.78 30.43 -8.60
CA GLY A 33 0.32 31.23 -7.48
C GLY A 33 -0.23 30.36 -6.35
N ARG A 34 -1.54 30.47 -6.08
CA ARG A 34 -2.25 29.64 -5.10
C ARG A 34 -2.83 28.36 -5.69
N ALA A 35 -2.96 28.29 -7.02
CA ALA A 35 -3.52 27.12 -7.69
C ALA A 35 -2.45 26.03 -7.86
N VAL A 36 -2.83 24.79 -7.55
CA VAL A 36 -2.01 23.60 -7.77
C VAL A 36 -2.74 22.70 -8.74
N THR A 37 -2.03 22.25 -9.77
CA THR A 37 -2.55 21.40 -10.84
C THR A 37 -1.59 20.26 -11.12
N PHE A 38 -2.12 19.12 -11.51
CA PHE A 38 -1.35 17.94 -11.91
C PHE A 38 -1.56 17.69 -13.40
N SER A 39 -0.48 17.52 -14.14
CA SER A 39 -0.54 16.99 -15.51
C SER A 39 -0.64 15.47 -15.49
N ASP A 40 -1.04 14.86 -16.59
CA ASP A 40 -1.05 13.39 -16.71
C ASP A 40 0.35 12.79 -16.41
N ALA A 41 1.42 13.43 -16.89
CA ALA A 41 2.79 13.02 -16.59
C ALA A 41 3.15 13.11 -15.09
N ASP A 42 2.61 14.09 -14.37
CA ASP A 42 2.78 14.17 -12.91
C ASP A 42 2.10 12.99 -12.23
N LEU A 43 0.90 12.60 -12.68
CA LEU A 43 0.16 11.46 -12.13
C LEU A 43 0.88 10.13 -12.37
N ASP A 44 1.40 9.91 -13.58
CA ASP A 44 2.19 8.72 -13.91
C ASP A 44 3.46 8.63 -13.06
N ALA A 45 4.13 9.76 -12.83
CA ALA A 45 5.30 9.81 -11.96
C ALA A 45 4.95 9.49 -10.49
N ILE A 46 3.80 9.97 -10.00
CA ILE A 46 3.30 9.65 -8.65
C ILE A 46 3.02 8.15 -8.53
N ASP A 47 2.35 7.56 -9.52
CA ASP A 47 2.07 6.12 -9.54
C ASP A 47 3.36 5.30 -9.52
N ALA A 48 4.34 5.68 -10.36
CA ALA A 48 5.64 5.02 -10.40
C ALA A 48 6.40 5.12 -9.07
N MET A 49 6.37 6.26 -8.38
CA MET A 49 7.02 6.46 -7.08
C MET A 49 6.47 5.54 -5.99
N HIS A 50 5.17 5.23 -6.05
CA HIS A 50 4.47 4.42 -5.05
C HIS A 50 4.18 3.00 -5.52
N ARG A 51 4.65 2.62 -6.70
CA ARG A 51 4.51 1.27 -7.24
C ARG A 51 5.31 0.30 -6.39
N VAL A 52 4.57 -0.58 -5.70
CA VAL A 52 5.15 -1.72 -4.99
C VAL A 52 4.99 -2.93 -5.89
N GLU A 53 6.10 -3.36 -6.51
CA GLU A 53 6.12 -4.66 -7.17
C GLU A 53 6.02 -5.74 -6.10
N PRO A 54 5.09 -6.69 -6.20
CA PRO A 54 5.13 -7.87 -5.36
C PRO A 54 6.45 -8.58 -5.71
N SER A 55 7.45 -8.41 -4.85
CA SER A 55 8.67 -9.18 -4.95
C SER A 55 8.22 -10.63 -4.95
N SER A 56 8.36 -11.29 -6.10
CA SER A 56 8.36 -12.74 -6.21
C SER A 56 9.60 -13.25 -5.47
N THR A 57 9.63 -13.03 -4.17
CA THR A 57 10.29 -13.93 -3.25
C THR A 57 9.47 -15.20 -3.37
N SER A 58 9.77 -15.97 -4.42
CA SER A 58 9.51 -17.39 -4.41
C SER A 58 10.11 -17.84 -3.08
N PRO A 59 9.30 -18.28 -2.10
CA PRO A 59 9.91 -18.89 -0.94
C PRO A 59 10.74 -20.01 -1.54
N ALA A 60 12.05 -19.99 -1.33
CA ALA A 60 12.87 -21.16 -1.54
C ALA A 60 12.22 -22.21 -0.67
N VAL A 61 11.35 -23.02 -1.27
CA VAL A 61 10.70 -24.13 -0.60
C VAL A 61 11.87 -24.98 -0.12
N PRO A 62 12.13 -25.09 1.20
CA PRO A 62 13.01 -26.16 1.63
C PRO A 62 12.30 -27.42 1.17
N ALA A 63 12.92 -28.13 0.23
CA ALA A 63 12.44 -29.44 -0.14
C ALA A 63 12.27 -30.23 1.17
N THR A 64 11.06 -30.75 1.42
CA THR A 64 10.71 -31.62 2.55
C THR A 64 10.56 -30.95 3.92
N ALA A 65 9.55 -30.09 4.08
CA ALA A 65 8.86 -30.01 5.38
C ALA A 65 7.91 -31.22 5.47
N ASP A 66 8.35 -32.26 6.19
CA ASP A 66 7.55 -33.47 6.40
C ASP A 66 6.35 -33.13 7.30
N PHE A 67 5.15 -33.13 6.73
CA PHE A 67 3.91 -32.85 7.46
C PHE A 67 3.69 -33.83 8.62
N ALA A 68 4.33 -35.00 8.61
CA ALA A 68 4.29 -35.95 9.73
C ALA A 68 5.00 -35.43 11.00
N ALA A 69 5.85 -34.41 10.90
CA ALA A 69 6.56 -33.83 12.04
C ALA A 69 5.73 -32.76 12.79
N LEU A 70 4.57 -32.36 12.27
CA LEU A 70 3.69 -31.39 12.93
C LEU A 70 3.01 -32.07 14.13
N ARG A 71 3.49 -31.79 15.35
CA ARG A 71 2.81 -32.22 16.57
C ARG A 71 1.65 -31.26 16.90
N PRO A 72 0.44 -31.76 17.18
CA PRO A 72 -0.67 -30.92 17.59
C PRO A 72 -0.36 -30.18 18.90
N LEU A 73 -0.81 -28.94 19.00
CA LEU A 73 -0.67 -28.17 20.24
C LEU A 73 -1.43 -28.89 21.38
N PRO A 74 -0.85 -28.97 22.58
CA PRO A 74 -1.52 -29.59 23.72
C PRO A 74 -2.80 -28.83 24.04
N LEU A 75 -3.91 -29.56 24.23
CA LEU A 75 -5.16 -28.97 24.72
C LEU A 75 -4.87 -28.32 26.08
N ARG A 76 -5.11 -27.01 26.18
CA ARG A 76 -5.10 -26.30 27.46
C ARG A 76 -6.16 -26.93 28.36
N SER A 77 -5.73 -27.74 29.33
CA SER A 77 -6.61 -28.21 30.40
C SER A 77 -7.02 -27.01 31.23
N SER A 78 -8.26 -26.56 31.08
CA SER A 78 -8.86 -25.60 32.01
C SER A 78 -8.86 -26.20 33.42
N PRO A 79 -8.41 -25.48 34.46
CA PRO A 79 -8.50 -25.98 35.82
C PRO A 79 -9.98 -26.12 36.18
N ARG A 80 -10.39 -27.38 36.40
CA ARG A 80 -11.71 -27.74 36.88
C ARG A 80 -11.81 -27.27 38.33
N ARG A 81 -12.39 -26.09 38.53
CA ARG A 81 -12.69 -25.52 39.85
C ARG A 81 -13.71 -26.43 40.53
N SER A 82 -13.28 -27.17 41.56
CA SER A 82 -14.14 -27.95 42.44
C SER A 82 -14.21 -27.30 43.81
N ALA A 83 -15.45 -27.23 44.31
CA ALA A 83 -15.92 -26.78 45.62
C ALA A 83 -15.86 -25.27 45.90
#